data_AF-A0A368FCI0-F1
#
_entry.id   AF-A0A368FCI0-F1
#
_cell.length_a   1.000
_cell.length_b   1.000
_cell.length_c   1.000
_cell.angle_alpha   90.00
_cell.angle_beta   90.00
_cell.angle_gamma   90.00
#
_symmetry.space_group_name_H-M   'P 1'
#
loop_
_entity.id
_entity.type
_entity.pdbx_description
1 polymer ?
#
loop_
_entity_poly.entity_id
_entity_poly.type
_entity_poly.pdbx_seq_one_letter_code
_entity_poly.pdbx_strand_id
1 'polypeptide(L)' 'MTHFLTQNQKFIKDKLDNTARDDTYWSAVNLTFHQLTGLIAGYEGTPISPGITFEIHPILCVLWYFRNC' A
#
# COMPACT_ATOMS: atom_id res chain seq x y z
N MET A 1 3.54 -16.66 -6.98
CA MET A 1 3.42 -15.19 -7.21
C MET A 1 2.88 -14.45 -5.99
N THR A 2 1.81 -14.94 -5.36
CA THR A 2 1.19 -14.34 -4.16
C THR A 2 2.10 -14.26 -2.94
N HIS A 3 2.91 -15.29 -2.66
CA HIS A 3 3.79 -15.32 -1.48
C HIS A 3 4.78 -14.15 -1.40
N PHE A 4 5.42 -13.80 -2.53
CA PHE A 4 6.36 -12.67 -2.58
C PHE A 4 5.67 -11.35 -2.26
N LEU A 5 4.51 -11.11 -2.88
CA LEU A 5 3.73 -9.90 -2.63
C LEU A 5 3.24 -9.85 -1.18
N THR A 6 2.78 -10.97 -0.61
CA THR A 6 2.37 -11.02 0.80
C THR A 6 3.53 -10.72 1.74
N GLN A 7 4.73 -11.24 1.48
CA GLN A 7 5.91 -10.92 2.29
C GLN A 7 6.33 -9.46 2.15
N ASN A 8 6.25 -8.90 0.94
CA ASN A 8 6.53 -7.50 0.69
C ASN A 8 5.55 -6.58 1.44
N GLN A 9 4.24 -6.86 1.36
CA GLN A 9 3.22 -6.11 2.10
C GLN A 9 3.45 -6.16 3.62
N LYS A 10 3.81 -7.34 4.15
CA LYS A 10 4.18 -7.48 5.57
C LYS A 10 5.42 -6.65 5.94
N PHE A 11 6.44 -6.66 5.09
CA PHE A 11 7.66 -5.88 5.31
C PHE A 11 7.39 -4.38 5.30
N ILE A 12 6.58 -3.89 4.35
CA ILE A 12 6.21 -2.48 4.27
C ILE A 12 5.40 -2.08 5.51
N LYS A 13 4.43 -2.90 5.92
CA LYS A 13 3.64 -2.64 7.14
C LYS A 13 4.56 -2.51 8.36
N ASP A 14 5.46 -3.48 8.57
CA ASP A 14 6.40 -3.46 9.68
C ASP A 14 7.30 -2.23 9.65
N LYS A 15 7.74 -1.79 8.47
CA LYS A 15 8.51 -0.55 8.32
C LYS A 15 7.69 0.68 8.67
N LEU A 16 6.45 0.79 8.21
CA LEU A 16 5.61 1.94 8.52
C LEU A 16 5.27 2.01 10.02
N ASP A 17 5.08 0.86 10.67
CA ASP A 17 4.76 0.79 12.10
C ASP A 17 5.96 1.17 13.00
N ASN A 18 7.20 0.88 12.56
CA ASN A 18 8.41 1.08 13.37
C ASN A 18 9.27 2.27 12.95
N THR A 19 9.02 2.89 11.79
CA THR A 19 9.82 4.03 11.34
C THR A 19 9.35 5.32 11.99
N ALA A 20 10.31 6.18 12.34
CA ALA A 20 10.03 7.49 12.89
C ALA A 20 9.22 8.34 11.90
N ARG A 21 8.29 9.13 12.43
CA ARG A 21 7.31 9.89 11.65
C ARG A 21 7.91 11.00 10.79
N ASP A 22 9.14 11.40 11.07
CA ASP A 22 9.93 12.41 10.39
C ASP A 22 10.81 11.82 9.27
N ASP A 23 10.85 10.49 9.11
CA ASP A 23 11.54 9.87 7.98
C ASP A 23 10.84 10.26 6.67
N THR A 24 11.59 10.97 5.82
CA THR A 24 11.05 11.54 4.58
C THR A 24 10.66 10.46 3.58
N TYR A 25 11.42 9.36 3.50
CA TYR A 25 11.18 8.30 2.53
C TYR A 25 9.92 7.50 2.91
N TRP A 26 9.87 7.02 4.15
CA TRP A 26 8.76 6.21 4.62
C TRP A 26 7.46 7.02 4.77
N SER A 27 7.55 8.32 5.03
CA SER A 27 6.41 9.23 4.93
C SER A 27 5.82 9.29 3.52
N ALA A 28 6.65 9.35 2.48
CA ALA A 28 6.19 9.34 1.09
C ALA A 28 5.57 7.98 0.71
N VAL A 29 6.15 6.88 1.19
CA VAL A 29 5.57 5.53 1.03
C VAL A 29 4.19 5.47 1.71
N ASN A 30 4.07 5.97 2.95
CA ASN A 30 2.82 6.00 3.70
C ASN A 30 1.70 6.73 2.95
N LEU A 31 2.00 7.91 2.40
CA LEU A 31 1.05 8.71 1.61
C LEU A 31 0.58 7.97 0.35
N THR A 32 1.51 7.28 -0.33
CA THR A 32 1.18 6.48 -1.51
C THR A 32 0.20 5.37 -1.15
N PHE A 33 0.44 4.65 -0.06
CA PHE A 33 -0.46 3.59 0.40
C PHE A 33 -1.85 4.10 0.82
N HIS A 34 -1.94 5.31 1.39
CA HIS A 34 -3.23 5.97 1.63
C HIS A 34 -3.98 6.26 0.33
N GLN A 35 -3.29 6.77 -0.70
CA GLN A 35 -3.91 7.00 -2.02
C GLN A 35 -4.43 5.71 -2.64
N LEU A 36 -3.64 4.63 -2.56
CA LEU A 36 -4.05 3.32 -3.09
C LEU A 36 -5.26 2.75 -2.35
N THR A 37 -5.30 2.91 -1.03
CA THR A 37 -6.44 2.49 -0.22
C THR A 37 -7.70 3.26 -0.61
N GLY A 38 -7.59 4.58 -0.83
CA GLY A 38 -8.71 5.38 -1.32
C GLY A 38 -9.18 4.97 -2.72
N LEU A 39 -8.25 4.59 -3.61
CA LEU A 39 -8.57 4.14 -4.96
C LEU A 39 -9.27 2.77 -4.94
N ILE A 40 -8.86 1.86 -4.06
CA ILE A 40 -9.56 0.58 -3.82
C ILE A 40 -10.96 0.84 -3.28
N ALA A 41 -11.11 1.70 -2.27
CA ALA A 41 -12.42 2.03 -1.70
C ALA A 41 -13.36 2.64 -2.75
N GLY A 42 -12.86 3.55 -3.59
CA GLY A 42 -13.62 4.13 -4.69
C GLY A 42 -14.03 3.11 -5.75
N TYR A 43 -13.16 2.12 -6.05
CA TYR A 43 -13.46 1.05 -6.99
C TYR A 43 -14.51 0.07 -6.44
N GLU A 44 -14.40 -0.31 -5.17
CA GLU A 44 -15.32 -1.24 -4.51
C GLU A 44 -16.64 -0.59 -4.05
N GLY A 45 -16.74 0.74 -4.13
CA GLY A 45 -17.89 1.49 -3.64
C GLY A 45 -18.01 1.45 -2.11
N THR A 46 -16.93 1.17 -1.39
CA THR A 46 -16.91 1.14 0.07
C THR A 46 -16.65 2.55 0.62
N PRO A 47 -17.18 2.89 1.82
CA PRO A 47 -16.88 4.17 2.44
C PRO A 47 -15.38 4.36 2.65
N ILE A 48 -14.85 5.51 2.25
CA ILE A 48 -13.44 5.84 2.45
C ILE A 48 -13.18 5.97 3.96
N SER A 49 -12.28 5.15 4.48
CA SER A 49 -11.84 5.19 5.88
C SER A 49 -10.40 5.71 5.96
N PRO A 50 -10.07 6.56 6.96
CA PRO A 50 -8.69 6.96 7.22
C PRO A 50 -7.85 5.73 7.60
N GLY A 51 -6.96 5.30 6.71
CA GLY A 51 -6.12 4.14 6.96
C GLY A 51 -5.40 3.63 5.71
N ILE A 52 -4.64 2.56 5.90
CA ILE A 52 -3.97 1.83 4.83
C ILE A 52 -4.45 0.38 4.87
N THR A 53 -4.88 -0.14 3.72
CA THR A 53 -5.05 -1.58 3.55
C THR A 53 -3.76 -2.20 2.99
N PHE A 54 -3.36 -3.33 3.58
CA PHE A 54 -2.23 -4.15 3.11
C PHE A 54 -2.71 -5.46 2.48
N GLU A 55 -4.01 -5.58 2.22
CA GLU A 55 -4.58 -6.73 1.54
C GLU A 55 -4.14 -6.78 0.08
N ILE A 56 -3.90 -7.98 -0.43
CA ILE A 56 -3.49 -8.17 -1.83
C ILE A 56 -4.69 -7.91 -2.73
N HIS A 57 -4.80 -6.67 -3.23
CA HIS A 57 -5.83 -6.28 -4.19
C HIS A 57 -5.24 -6.24 -5.62
N PRO A 58 -5.97 -6.65 -6.67
CA PRO A 58 -5.48 -6.62 -8.06
C PRO A 58 -4.91 -5.26 -8.51
N ILE A 59 -5.50 -4.16 -8.01
CA ILE A 59 -5.02 -2.79 -8.28
C ILE A 59 -3.58 -2.56 -7.78
N LEU A 60 -3.20 -3.17 -6.65
CA LEU A 60 -1.83 -3.09 -6.14
C LEU A 60 -0.84 -3.87 -7.04
N CYS A 61 -1.31 -4.95 -7.67
CA CYS A 61 -0.50 -5.73 -8.62
C CYS A 61 -0.25 -4.97 -9.93
N VAL A 62 -1.23 -4.20 -10.41
CA VAL A 62 -1.14 -3.42 -11.65
C VAL A 62 -0.04 -2.35 -11.55
N LEU A 63 0.07 -1.65 -10.42
CA LEU A 63 1.16 -0.67 -10.19
C LEU A 63 2.54 -1.31 -10.15
N TRP A 64 2.68 -2.52 -9.60
CA TRP A 64 3.94 -3.24 -9.62
C TRP A 64 4.35 -3.63 -11.05
N TYR A 65 3.38 -4.00 -11.89
CA TYR A 65 3.60 -4.33 -13.28
C TYR A 65 4.01 -3.11 -14.12
N PHE A 66 3.32 -1.97 -13.97
CA PHE A 66 3.63 -0.73 -14.71
C PHE A 66 5.01 -0.14 -14.39
N ARG A 67 5.61 -0.46 -13.24
CA ARG A 67 6.94 0.03 -12.87
C ARG A 67 8.10 -0.85 -13.39
N ASN A 68 7.79 -2.04 -13.91
CA ASN A 68 8.75 -2.99 -14.47
C ASN A 68 8.63 -3.13 -16.00
N CYS A 69 7.89 -2.23 -16.66
CA CYS A 69 7.86 -2.06 -18.12
C CYS A 69 8.66 -0.83 -18.54
#